data_AF-A0A151KV45-F1
#
_entry.id   AF-A0A151KV45-F1
#
_cell.length_a   1.000
_cell.length_b   1.000
_cell.length_c   1.000
_cell.angle_alpha   90.00
_cell.angle_beta   90.00
_cell.angle_gamma   90.00
#
_symmetry.space_group_name_H-M   'P 1'
#
loop_
_entity.id
_entity.type
_entity.pdbx_description
1 polymer ?
#
loop_
_entity_poly.entity_id
_entity_poly.type
_entity_poly.pdbx_seq_one_letter_code
_entity_poly.pdbx_strand_id
1 'polypeptide(L)'
;MKKTLLTLLIPCAFSASAAYQQAHDPHVVGGLPTVTCQMEIVTPPVTPGETHNPDGYYDSALELSGDALKTALNQIISTGITKLPYSSSSFDVWDALDITDEDPNNSNNVILLYTGRSQAKGQKSGQGSLGQDNWNREHTYPKSNGGFDNSNAYAYTDIHHLRPADESVNGRRGNLEFDNGGSEVTEAPGNYVDSDSFEPRDAVKGDVARMMFYMATRYEGKDNSDPANPDLELVPAVTNNGTALGNVCVLLEWNNQDPVDNFEFERNAKIQKIQGNRNPFVDNPHWAESIFRKDCTQ
;
A
#
# COMPACT_ATOMS: atom_id res chain seq x y z
N MET A 1 -10.72 13.06 29.80
CA MET A 1 -9.35 12.52 29.86
C MET A 1 -8.52 13.28 28.83
N LYS A 2 -7.32 13.75 29.21
CA LYS A 2 -6.50 14.67 28.41
C LYS A 2 -6.00 13.96 27.14
N LYS A 3 -6.28 14.55 25.97
CA LYS A 3 -5.75 14.08 24.67
C LYS A 3 -4.31 14.58 24.51
N THR A 4 -3.37 13.66 24.35
CA THR A 4 -1.98 14.00 24.02
C THR A 4 -1.85 13.94 22.50
N LEU A 5 -1.66 15.08 21.85
CA LEU A 5 -1.26 15.14 20.44
C LEU A 5 0.23 14.80 20.36
N LEU A 6 0.59 13.80 19.57
CA LEU A 6 1.99 13.54 19.21
C LEU A 6 2.29 14.36 17.95
N THR A 7 3.19 15.35 18.07
CA THR A 7 3.61 16.20 16.95
C THR A 7 4.95 15.69 16.43
N LEU A 8 4.98 15.08 15.25
CA LEU A 8 6.22 14.74 14.56
C LEU A 8 6.66 15.93 13.70
N LEU A 9 7.86 16.46 13.94
CA LEU A 9 8.46 17.56 13.17
C LEU A 9 9.34 16.97 12.06
N ILE A 10 8.92 17.09 10.80
CA ILE A 10 9.74 16.77 9.63
C ILE A 10 10.41 18.08 9.15
N PRO A 11 11.75 18.12 8.93
CA PRO A 11 12.42 19.32 8.44
C PRO A 11 12.12 19.56 6.95
N CYS A 12 11.53 20.70 6.62
CA CYS A 12 11.36 21.15 5.23
C CYS A 12 12.70 21.53 4.59
N ALA A 13 12.97 20.97 3.40
CA ALA A 13 14.04 21.42 2.52
C ALA A 13 13.68 22.78 1.88
N PHE A 14 14.62 23.73 1.91
CA PHE A 14 14.48 25.05 1.30
C PHE A 14 14.87 25.01 -0.18
N SER A 15 13.99 25.46 -1.08
CA SER A 15 14.39 25.92 -2.41
C SER A 15 14.36 27.45 -2.43
N ALA A 16 15.54 28.06 -2.51
CA ALA A 16 15.67 29.49 -2.73
C ALA A 16 15.93 29.76 -4.22
N SER A 17 14.94 30.27 -4.94
CA SER A 17 15.19 30.91 -6.24
C SER A 17 15.83 32.27 -6.00
N ALA A 18 17.16 32.34 -6.12
CA ALA A 18 17.90 33.59 -6.06
C ALA A 18 17.73 34.36 -7.38
N ALA A 19 16.78 35.30 -7.43
CA ALA A 19 16.80 36.37 -8.42
C ALA A 19 17.72 37.48 -7.90
N TYR A 20 18.86 37.66 -8.57
CA TYR A 20 19.83 38.71 -8.31
C TYR A 20 19.22 40.07 -8.67
N GLN A 21 19.10 40.99 -7.70
CA GLN A 21 18.83 42.39 -8.01
C GLN A 21 19.74 43.30 -7.18
N GLN A 22 20.45 44.15 -7.93
CA GLN A 22 21.56 45.00 -7.51
C GLN A 22 21.10 46.12 -6.57
N ALA A 23 21.86 46.31 -5.49
CA ALA A 23 21.59 47.25 -4.41
C ALA A 23 21.66 48.72 -4.87
N HIS A 24 20.67 49.52 -4.48
CA HIS A 24 20.85 50.93 -4.15
C HIS A 24 19.78 51.38 -3.14
N ASP A 25 20.26 52.08 -2.11
CA ASP A 25 19.55 52.91 -1.10
C ASP A 25 19.15 52.25 0.25
N PRO A 26 19.70 52.71 1.40
CA PRO A 26 19.30 52.25 2.72
C PRO A 26 18.17 53.14 3.23
N HIS A 27 16.97 52.56 3.44
CA HIS A 27 15.93 52.94 4.41
C HIS A 27 14.53 52.57 3.87
N VAL A 28 14.28 51.27 3.67
CA VAL A 28 12.91 50.74 3.65
C VAL A 28 12.92 49.46 4.46
N VAL A 29 12.41 49.51 5.70
CA VAL A 29 12.09 48.29 6.45
C VAL A 29 10.76 47.77 5.87
N GLY A 30 10.86 47.00 4.80
CA GLY A 30 9.72 46.27 4.24
C GLY A 30 9.25 45.24 5.26
N GLY A 31 7.94 45.24 5.57
CA GLY A 31 7.34 44.23 6.42
C GLY A 31 7.66 42.84 5.88
N LEU A 32 8.21 41.97 6.74
CA LEU A 32 8.45 40.57 6.41
C LEU A 32 7.13 39.96 5.91
N PRO A 33 7.09 39.32 4.73
CA PRO A 33 5.90 38.60 4.33
C PRO A 33 5.66 37.50 5.35
N THR A 34 4.51 37.57 6.02
CA THR A 34 4.05 36.50 6.90
C THR A 34 3.76 35.28 6.03
N VAL A 35 4.72 34.38 5.92
CA VAL A 35 4.53 33.08 5.28
C VAL A 35 3.71 32.25 6.26
N THR A 36 2.38 32.26 6.07
CA THR A 36 1.48 31.37 6.80
C THR A 36 1.65 29.98 6.20
N CYS A 37 2.45 29.13 6.84
CA CYS A 37 2.44 27.70 6.56
C CYS A 37 1.05 27.16 6.93
N GLN A 38 0.21 26.90 5.93
CA GLN A 38 -1.00 26.12 6.14
C GLN A 38 -0.57 24.67 6.33
N MET A 39 -0.52 24.20 7.59
CA MET A 39 -0.48 22.77 7.85
C MET A 39 -1.89 22.24 7.65
N GLU A 40 -2.09 21.45 6.60
CA GLU A 40 -3.31 20.67 6.45
C GLU A 40 -3.20 19.46 7.38
N ILE A 41 -4.02 19.44 8.44
CA ILE A 41 -4.16 18.25 9.27
C ILE A 41 -5.06 17.30 8.49
N VAL A 42 -4.44 16.36 7.77
CA VAL A 42 -5.18 15.23 7.17
C VAL A 42 -5.62 14.32 8.31
N THR A 43 -6.89 14.37 8.66
CA THR A 43 -7.47 13.41 9.61
C THR A 43 -7.58 12.07 8.90
N PRO A 44 -7.09 10.96 9.50
CA PRO A 44 -7.27 9.64 8.91
C PRO A 44 -8.78 9.38 8.73
N PRO A 45 -9.19 8.76 7.60
CA PRO A 45 -10.59 8.51 7.29
C PRO A 45 -11.24 7.54 8.29
N VAL A 46 -10.43 6.73 8.99
CA VAL A 46 -10.86 5.89 10.10
C VAL A 46 -10.18 6.37 11.37
N THR A 47 -10.98 6.78 12.37
CA THR A 47 -10.45 7.14 13.69
C THR A 47 -9.80 5.91 14.33
N PRO A 48 -8.56 6.01 14.86
CA PRO A 48 -7.93 4.90 15.55
C PRO A 48 -8.81 4.34 16.69
N GLY A 49 -9.10 3.04 16.61
CA GLY A 49 -9.92 2.31 17.58
C GLY A 49 -11.43 2.33 17.33
N GLU A 50 -11.91 3.08 16.33
CA GLU A 50 -13.29 2.96 15.85
C GLU A 50 -13.38 1.89 14.77
N THR A 51 -14.48 1.13 14.77
CA THR A 51 -14.74 0.11 13.75
C THR A 51 -15.54 0.71 12.59
N HIS A 52 -14.99 0.67 11.38
CA HIS A 52 -15.71 1.00 10.16
C HIS A 52 -16.43 -0.25 9.63
N ASN A 53 -17.77 -0.20 9.61
CA ASN A 53 -18.62 -1.30 9.13
C ASN A 53 -19.63 -0.78 8.08
N PRO A 54 -19.20 -0.58 6.82
CA PRO A 54 -20.06 -0.03 5.78
C PRO A 54 -21.18 -1.03 5.45
N ASP A 55 -22.43 -0.59 5.57
CA ASP A 55 -23.63 -1.38 5.25
C ASP A 55 -23.68 -2.78 5.90
N GLY A 56 -23.08 -2.95 7.06
CA GLY A 56 -23.02 -4.24 7.76
C GLY A 56 -22.06 -5.27 7.17
N TYR A 57 -21.15 -4.84 6.27
CA TYR A 57 -20.20 -5.71 5.57
C TYR A 57 -19.37 -6.62 6.51
N TYR A 58 -19.10 -6.17 7.74
CA TYR A 58 -18.33 -6.89 8.75
C TYR A 58 -19.15 -7.45 9.92
N ASP A 59 -20.49 -7.55 9.80
CA ASP A 59 -21.37 -7.95 10.90
C ASP A 59 -20.97 -9.28 11.57
N SER A 60 -20.52 -10.28 10.79
CA SER A 60 -20.08 -11.58 11.33
C SER A 60 -18.68 -11.57 11.94
N ALA A 61 -17.92 -10.48 11.79
CA ALA A 61 -16.60 -10.30 12.37
C ALA A 61 -16.60 -9.44 13.63
N LEU A 62 -17.70 -8.73 13.91
CA LEU A 62 -17.82 -7.87 15.08
C LEU A 62 -17.64 -8.68 16.38
N GLU A 63 -16.98 -8.07 17.35
CA GLU A 63 -16.70 -8.64 18.69
C GLU A 63 -15.77 -9.88 18.69
N LEU A 64 -15.29 -10.33 17.54
CA LEU A 64 -14.30 -11.40 17.44
C LEU A 64 -12.86 -10.86 17.59
N SER A 65 -11.93 -11.75 17.93
CA SER A 65 -10.49 -11.45 18.00
C SER A 65 -9.64 -12.65 17.60
N GLY A 66 -8.35 -12.43 17.35
CA GLY A 66 -7.40 -13.50 17.02
C GLY A 66 -7.85 -14.36 15.83
N ASP A 67 -7.69 -15.68 15.97
CA ASP A 67 -8.00 -16.64 14.90
C ASP A 67 -9.48 -16.69 14.53
N ALA A 68 -10.38 -16.44 15.50
CA ALA A 68 -11.81 -16.38 15.21
C ALA A 68 -12.15 -15.19 14.32
N LEU A 69 -11.53 -14.03 14.57
CA LEU A 69 -11.66 -12.85 13.72
C LEU A 69 -11.07 -13.10 12.34
N LYS A 70 -9.84 -13.65 12.26
CA LYS A 70 -9.19 -13.96 10.98
C LYS A 70 -10.05 -14.90 10.12
N THR A 71 -10.63 -15.94 10.74
CA THR A 71 -11.53 -16.89 10.06
C THR A 71 -12.80 -16.20 9.54
N ALA A 72 -13.44 -15.37 10.36
CA ALA A 72 -14.65 -14.64 9.95
C ALA A 72 -14.35 -13.67 8.80
N LEU A 73 -13.23 -12.94 8.88
CA LEU A 73 -12.78 -12.04 7.82
C LEU A 73 -12.49 -12.82 6.54
N ASN A 74 -11.72 -13.91 6.60
CA ASN A 74 -11.45 -14.79 5.46
C ASN A 74 -12.75 -15.17 4.72
N GLN A 75 -13.80 -15.58 5.44
CA GLN A 75 -15.09 -15.92 4.84
C GLN A 75 -15.76 -14.73 4.15
N ILE A 76 -15.78 -13.56 4.81
CA ILE A 76 -16.35 -12.32 4.26
C ILE A 76 -15.65 -11.95 2.96
N ILE A 77 -14.32 -11.83 2.99
CA ILE A 77 -13.55 -11.32 1.86
C ILE A 77 -13.36 -12.36 0.75
N SER A 78 -13.77 -13.62 0.98
CA SER A 78 -13.82 -14.69 -0.02
C SER A 78 -15.11 -14.80 -0.82
N THR A 79 -16.15 -14.07 -0.42
CA THR A 79 -17.48 -14.24 -0.98
C THR A 79 -17.81 -13.17 -2.02
N GLY A 80 -18.39 -13.59 -3.15
CA GLY A 80 -18.93 -12.66 -4.16
C GLY A 80 -17.86 -11.95 -5.01
N ILE A 81 -16.70 -12.58 -5.21
CA ILE A 81 -15.55 -11.93 -5.84
C ILE A 81 -15.60 -12.02 -7.35
N THR A 82 -15.43 -10.86 -8.00
CA THR A 82 -15.24 -10.78 -9.45
C THR A 82 -13.76 -10.95 -9.78
N LYS A 83 -13.42 -12.03 -10.51
CA LYS A 83 -12.05 -12.24 -10.99
C LYS A 83 -11.80 -11.43 -12.26
N LEU A 84 -10.78 -10.58 -12.23
CA LEU A 84 -10.33 -9.86 -13.41
C LEU A 84 -9.35 -10.71 -14.24
N PRO A 85 -9.36 -10.59 -15.58
CA PRO A 85 -8.26 -11.07 -16.38
C PRO A 85 -7.02 -10.20 -16.14
N TYR A 86 -5.82 -10.81 -16.21
CA TYR A 86 -4.59 -10.05 -16.01
C TYR A 86 -4.34 -9.05 -17.14
N SER A 87 -4.45 -9.47 -18.40
CA SER A 87 -4.42 -8.60 -19.57
C SER A 87 -5.48 -9.06 -20.56
N SER A 88 -6.31 -8.16 -21.09
CA SER A 88 -7.35 -8.51 -22.06
C SER A 88 -7.72 -7.33 -22.96
N SER A 89 -8.59 -7.56 -23.96
CA SER A 89 -9.18 -6.48 -24.78
C SER A 89 -10.48 -5.91 -24.20
N SER A 90 -10.94 -6.49 -23.08
CA SER A 90 -12.03 -5.98 -22.24
C SER A 90 -11.44 -5.47 -20.91
N PHE A 91 -12.30 -5.02 -19.99
CA PHE A 91 -11.88 -4.54 -18.68
C PHE A 91 -10.96 -5.55 -17.96
N ASP A 92 -9.74 -5.13 -17.65
CA ASP A 92 -8.71 -5.96 -17.02
C ASP A 92 -8.02 -5.26 -15.83
N VAL A 93 -6.96 -5.86 -15.31
CA VAL A 93 -6.19 -5.28 -14.19
C VAL A 93 -5.58 -3.92 -14.54
N TRP A 94 -5.14 -3.67 -15.78
CA TRP A 94 -4.62 -2.34 -16.14
C TRP A 94 -5.69 -1.26 -16.03
N ASP A 95 -6.90 -1.56 -16.53
CA ASP A 95 -8.04 -0.64 -16.46
C ASP A 95 -8.46 -0.40 -15.01
N ALA A 96 -8.43 -1.44 -14.17
CA ALA A 96 -8.71 -1.32 -12.76
C ALA A 96 -7.70 -0.41 -12.05
N LEU A 97 -6.40 -0.57 -12.30
CA LEU A 97 -5.37 0.27 -11.68
C LEU A 97 -5.40 1.73 -12.16
N ASP A 98 -5.80 1.98 -13.40
CA ASP A 98 -6.06 3.34 -13.89
C ASP A 98 -7.17 4.05 -13.07
N ILE A 99 -8.09 3.30 -12.46
CA ILE A 99 -9.18 3.82 -11.63
C ILE A 99 -8.77 3.88 -10.15
N THR A 100 -8.24 2.78 -9.63
CA THR A 100 -7.97 2.62 -8.19
C THR A 100 -6.84 3.52 -7.72
N ASP A 101 -5.81 3.70 -8.56
CA ASP A 101 -4.60 4.42 -8.21
C ASP A 101 -4.49 5.78 -8.95
N GLU A 102 -5.61 6.26 -9.51
CA GLU A 102 -5.71 7.58 -10.16
C GLU A 102 -5.20 8.70 -9.24
N ASP A 103 -4.32 9.56 -9.78
CA ASP A 103 -3.81 10.72 -9.05
C ASP A 103 -4.95 11.73 -8.78
N PRO A 104 -5.24 12.06 -7.50
CA PRO A 104 -6.32 12.97 -7.15
C PRO A 104 -6.14 14.39 -7.72
N ASN A 105 -4.90 14.78 -8.06
CA ASN A 105 -4.58 16.08 -8.64
C ASN A 105 -4.48 16.04 -10.17
N ASN A 106 -4.48 14.87 -10.79
CA ASN A 106 -4.40 14.70 -12.23
C ASN A 106 -5.00 13.36 -12.69
N SER A 107 -6.26 13.38 -13.12
CA SER A 107 -7.00 12.18 -13.55
C SER A 107 -6.43 11.46 -14.77
N ASN A 108 -5.46 12.06 -15.48
CA ASN A 108 -4.74 11.38 -16.58
C ASN A 108 -3.58 10.50 -16.09
N ASN A 109 -3.28 10.56 -14.79
CA ASN A 109 -2.15 9.89 -14.18
C ASN A 109 -2.59 8.90 -13.09
N VAL A 110 -1.67 8.02 -12.72
CA VAL A 110 -1.72 7.16 -11.54
C VAL A 110 -0.55 7.48 -10.60
N ILE A 111 -0.70 7.22 -9.30
CA ILE A 111 0.38 7.33 -8.32
C ILE A 111 1.13 6.00 -8.22
N LEU A 112 2.43 6.02 -8.51
CA LEU A 112 3.28 4.82 -8.40
C LEU A 112 3.64 4.53 -6.94
N LEU A 113 3.49 3.28 -6.50
CA LEU A 113 3.62 2.87 -5.09
C LEU A 113 4.93 3.34 -4.45
N TYR A 114 6.06 2.81 -4.93
CA TYR A 114 7.36 3.00 -4.28
C TYR A 114 7.95 4.39 -4.48
N THR A 115 7.69 5.04 -5.62
CA THR A 115 8.27 6.36 -5.92
C THR A 115 7.35 7.52 -5.54
N GLY A 116 6.05 7.28 -5.35
CA GLY A 116 5.04 8.33 -5.21
C GLY A 116 4.86 9.20 -6.46
N ARG A 117 5.49 8.82 -7.58
CA ARG A 117 5.48 9.60 -8.82
C ARG A 117 4.08 9.56 -9.44
N SER A 118 3.55 10.72 -9.80
CA SER A 118 2.40 10.83 -10.67
C SER A 118 2.81 10.54 -12.11
N GLN A 119 2.30 9.45 -12.69
CA GLN A 119 2.70 8.94 -13.99
C GLN A 119 1.50 8.81 -14.93
N ALA A 120 1.67 9.26 -16.18
CA ALA A 120 0.61 9.15 -17.17
C ALA A 120 0.16 7.69 -17.38
N LYS A 121 -1.17 7.47 -17.39
CA LYS A 121 -1.80 6.16 -17.56
C LYS A 121 -1.36 5.43 -18.83
N GLY A 122 -0.99 6.17 -19.88
CA GLY A 122 -0.49 5.59 -21.13
C GLY A 122 0.96 5.08 -21.10
N GLN A 123 1.75 5.40 -20.06
CA GLN A 123 3.16 5.00 -19.97
C GLN A 123 3.33 3.64 -19.27
N LYS A 124 2.55 2.65 -19.73
CA LYS A 124 2.56 1.27 -19.23
C LYS A 124 3.66 0.44 -19.90
N SER A 125 4.23 -0.53 -19.20
CA SER A 125 5.14 -1.52 -19.79
C SER A 125 4.51 -2.17 -21.04
N GLY A 126 5.23 -2.14 -22.17
CA GLY A 126 4.78 -2.69 -23.46
C GLY A 126 3.86 -1.78 -24.28
N GLN A 127 3.46 -0.61 -23.77
CA GLN A 127 2.67 0.40 -24.49
C GLN A 127 3.34 1.77 -24.52
N GLY A 128 3.95 2.17 -23.40
CA GLY A 128 4.65 3.42 -23.22
C GLY A 128 6.02 3.45 -23.90
N SER A 129 6.59 4.64 -23.98
CA SER A 129 7.85 4.91 -24.70
C SER A 129 9.01 5.25 -23.78
N LEU A 130 8.86 5.10 -22.46
CA LEU A 130 9.88 5.47 -21.47
C LEU A 130 10.83 4.33 -21.08
N GLY A 131 10.68 3.15 -21.70
CA GLY A 131 11.52 1.99 -21.37
C GLY A 131 11.29 1.55 -19.93
N GLN A 132 12.36 1.47 -19.14
CA GLN A 132 12.30 1.05 -17.73
C GLN A 132 11.66 2.09 -16.80
N ASP A 133 11.44 3.33 -17.27
CA ASP A 133 10.71 4.35 -16.51
C ASP A 133 9.19 4.31 -16.79
N ASN A 134 8.74 3.37 -17.63
CA ASN A 134 7.32 3.02 -17.70
C ASN A 134 6.88 2.45 -16.35
N TRP A 135 5.58 2.41 -16.12
CA TRP A 135 5.04 1.71 -14.97
C TRP A 135 4.53 0.32 -15.35
N ASN A 136 4.68 -0.62 -14.43
CA ASN A 136 4.12 -1.95 -14.53
C ASN A 136 3.31 -2.30 -13.26
N ARG A 137 2.84 -3.54 -13.19
CA ARG A 137 2.03 -4.03 -12.07
C ARG A 137 2.94 -4.71 -11.07
N GLU A 138 3.03 -4.11 -9.90
CA GLU A 138 3.71 -4.69 -8.76
C GLU A 138 2.76 -5.64 -8.02
N HIS A 139 3.23 -6.87 -7.78
CA HIS A 139 2.60 -7.84 -6.90
C HIS A 139 3.24 -7.69 -5.51
N THR A 140 2.65 -6.89 -4.62
CA THR A 140 3.26 -6.63 -3.30
C THR A 140 3.43 -7.91 -2.49
N TYR A 141 2.53 -8.88 -2.62
CA TYR A 141 2.86 -10.28 -2.31
C TYR A 141 3.47 -10.92 -3.56
N PRO A 142 4.80 -11.15 -3.62
CA PRO A 142 5.47 -11.51 -4.87
C PRO A 142 5.05 -12.90 -5.32
N LYS A 143 4.47 -13.02 -6.52
CA LYS A 143 3.92 -14.27 -7.07
C LYS A 143 4.87 -15.48 -7.05
N SER A 144 6.16 -15.24 -7.32
CA SER A 144 7.18 -16.29 -7.44
C SER A 144 7.65 -16.81 -6.09
N ASN A 145 7.59 -15.95 -5.07
CA ASN A 145 7.77 -16.38 -3.70
C ASN A 145 6.43 -17.00 -3.24
N GLY A 146 5.32 -16.28 -3.32
CA GLY A 146 4.00 -16.73 -2.89
C GLY A 146 3.40 -17.98 -3.57
N GLY A 147 4.03 -18.55 -4.60
CA GLY A 147 3.62 -19.82 -5.20
C GLY A 147 2.36 -19.75 -6.07
N PHE A 148 1.96 -18.57 -6.52
CA PHE A 148 0.81 -18.35 -7.41
C PHE A 148 1.23 -17.84 -8.79
N ASP A 149 2.25 -18.42 -9.42
CA ASP A 149 2.73 -17.99 -10.74
C ASP A 149 1.73 -18.19 -11.89
N ASN A 150 0.63 -18.89 -11.65
CA ASN A 150 -0.44 -19.09 -12.61
C ASN A 150 -1.31 -17.83 -12.72
N SER A 151 -1.32 -17.21 -13.90
CA SER A 151 -2.13 -16.00 -14.17
C SER A 151 -3.64 -16.17 -14.00
N ASN A 152 -4.13 -17.41 -13.85
CA ASN A 152 -5.53 -17.71 -13.59
C ASN A 152 -5.90 -17.73 -12.10
N ALA A 153 -4.92 -17.77 -11.18
CA ALA A 153 -5.17 -17.74 -9.75
C ALA A 153 -5.82 -16.40 -9.35
N TYR A 154 -6.79 -16.40 -8.43
CA TYR A 154 -7.38 -15.15 -7.93
C TYR A 154 -6.31 -14.25 -7.31
N ALA A 155 -5.36 -14.83 -6.56
CA ALA A 155 -4.25 -14.07 -5.96
C ALA A 155 -3.39 -13.34 -7.00
N TYR A 156 -3.32 -13.86 -8.25
CA TYR A 156 -2.55 -13.25 -9.31
C TYR A 156 -3.16 -11.94 -9.83
N THR A 157 -4.49 -11.84 -9.83
CA THR A 157 -5.22 -10.69 -10.39
C THR A 157 -5.96 -9.85 -9.35
N ASP A 158 -5.72 -10.11 -8.06
CA ASP A 158 -6.33 -9.36 -6.96
C ASP A 158 -5.72 -7.96 -6.81
N ILE A 159 -6.50 -6.94 -7.16
CA ILE A 159 -6.08 -5.54 -7.12
C ILE A 159 -5.98 -4.96 -5.70
N HIS A 160 -6.34 -5.70 -4.64
CA HIS A 160 -6.03 -5.25 -3.29
C HIS A 160 -4.52 -5.18 -3.06
N HIS A 161 -3.72 -6.08 -3.64
CA HIS A 161 -2.26 -6.09 -3.48
C HIS A 161 -1.49 -5.65 -4.75
N LEU A 162 -2.15 -5.65 -5.92
CA LEU A 162 -1.53 -5.13 -7.14
C LEU A 162 -1.52 -3.61 -7.13
N ARG A 163 -0.35 -3.01 -7.38
CA ARG A 163 -0.18 -1.56 -7.46
C ARG A 163 0.59 -1.17 -8.73
N PRO A 164 0.36 0.02 -9.31
CA PRO A 164 1.26 0.55 -10.31
C PRO A 164 2.60 0.89 -9.66
N ALA A 165 3.70 0.46 -10.27
CA ALA A 165 5.05 0.76 -9.82
C ALA A 165 5.94 1.09 -11.01
N ASP A 166 6.96 1.91 -10.78
CA ASP A 166 8.01 2.13 -11.77
C ASP A 166 8.68 0.78 -12.11
N GLU A 167 8.89 0.49 -13.39
CA GLU A 167 9.34 -0.82 -13.86
C GLU A 167 10.76 -1.16 -13.38
N SER A 168 11.67 -0.17 -13.31
CA SER A 168 13.03 -0.37 -12.81
C SER A 168 13.03 -0.65 -11.29
N VAL A 169 12.22 0.10 -10.53
CA VAL A 169 12.10 0.00 -9.08
C VAL A 169 11.41 -1.30 -8.68
N ASN A 170 10.36 -1.67 -9.42
CA ASN A 170 9.70 -2.96 -9.27
C ASN A 170 10.69 -4.11 -9.57
N GLY A 171 11.46 -4.00 -10.66
CA GLY A 171 12.51 -4.96 -10.98
C GLY A 171 13.59 -5.06 -9.88
N ARG A 172 13.93 -3.95 -9.25
CA ARG A 172 14.88 -3.91 -8.12
C ARG A 172 14.33 -4.58 -6.86
N ARG A 173 13.03 -4.41 -6.58
CA ARG A 173 12.34 -5.12 -5.49
C ARG A 173 12.30 -6.63 -5.78
N GLY A 174 12.00 -7.01 -7.02
CA GLY A 174 11.98 -8.40 -7.47
C GLY A 174 11.02 -9.26 -6.65
N ASN A 175 11.55 -10.27 -5.96
CA ASN A 175 10.80 -11.16 -5.07
C ASN A 175 11.23 -11.04 -3.60
N LEU A 176 11.97 -9.99 -3.26
CA LEU A 176 12.40 -9.73 -1.89
C LEU A 176 11.19 -9.57 -0.96
N GLU A 177 11.34 -10.06 0.25
CA GLU A 177 10.34 -9.90 1.30
C GLU A 177 10.40 -8.49 1.87
N PHE A 178 9.35 -8.09 2.59
CA PHE A 178 9.34 -6.79 3.26
C PHE A 178 9.91 -6.92 4.67
N ASP A 179 10.93 -6.12 4.95
CA ASP A 179 11.55 -5.87 6.26
C ASP A 179 12.26 -4.51 6.19
N ASN A 180 12.92 -4.08 7.26
CA ASN A 180 13.84 -2.95 7.22
C ASN A 180 15.03 -3.30 6.30
N GLY A 181 15.29 -2.43 5.35
CA GLY A 181 16.28 -2.66 4.31
C GLY A 181 17.67 -2.21 4.74
N GLY A 182 18.58 -2.21 3.78
CA GLY A 182 19.95 -1.74 3.98
C GLY A 182 20.22 -0.42 3.29
N SER A 183 20.61 -0.49 2.01
CA SER A 183 21.07 0.67 1.26
C SER A 183 19.93 1.34 0.51
N GLU A 184 19.93 2.67 0.48
CA GLU A 184 18.90 3.43 -0.23
C GLU A 184 18.92 3.14 -1.75
N VAL A 185 17.74 2.96 -2.33
CA VAL A 185 17.55 2.82 -3.77
C VAL A 185 17.65 4.20 -4.41
N THR A 186 18.75 4.47 -5.10
CA THR A 186 19.05 5.80 -5.66
C THR A 186 17.95 6.39 -6.55
N GLU A 187 17.28 5.54 -7.33
CA GLU A 187 16.19 5.96 -8.24
C GLU A 187 14.84 6.16 -7.53
N ALA A 188 14.70 5.61 -6.33
CA ALA A 188 13.51 5.73 -5.51
C ALA A 188 13.89 6.08 -4.06
N PRO A 189 14.35 7.32 -3.80
CA PRO A 189 14.78 7.75 -2.47
C PRO A 189 13.76 7.45 -1.37
N GLY A 190 14.25 7.12 -0.19
CA GLY A 190 13.45 6.66 0.95
C GLY A 190 13.05 5.18 0.90
N ASN A 191 13.27 4.47 -0.21
CA ASN A 191 13.18 3.01 -0.24
C ASN A 191 14.57 2.42 -0.02
N TYR A 192 14.68 1.33 0.72
CA TYR A 192 15.94 0.67 1.05
C TYR A 192 15.90 -0.80 0.64
N VAL A 193 17.07 -1.36 0.35
CA VAL A 193 17.20 -2.74 -0.11
C VAL A 193 18.48 -3.35 0.42
N ASP A 194 18.43 -4.63 0.80
CA ASP A 194 19.60 -5.44 1.12
C ASP A 194 19.57 -6.78 0.37
N SER A 195 20.13 -7.85 0.94
CA SER A 195 20.25 -9.15 0.29
C SER A 195 18.94 -9.90 0.15
N ASP A 196 17.98 -9.66 1.05
CA ASP A 196 16.81 -10.51 1.27
C ASP A 196 15.54 -9.70 1.56
N SER A 197 15.67 -8.39 1.77
CA SER A 197 14.55 -7.51 2.07
C SER A 197 14.51 -6.23 1.22
N PHE A 198 13.29 -5.71 1.10
CA PHE A 198 12.99 -4.38 0.58
C PHE A 198 12.19 -3.61 1.63
N GLU A 199 12.58 -2.38 1.90
CA GLU A 199 11.87 -1.43 2.74
C GLU A 199 11.27 -0.34 1.86
N PRO A 200 9.94 -0.19 1.81
CA PRO A 200 9.33 0.89 1.07
C PRO A 200 9.48 2.22 1.81
N ARG A 201 9.34 3.33 1.09
CA ARG A 201 9.29 4.67 1.69
C ARG A 201 8.21 4.79 2.77
N ASP A 202 8.46 5.63 3.77
CA ASP A 202 7.59 5.77 4.94
C ASP A 202 6.12 5.97 4.62
N ALA A 203 5.81 6.76 3.59
CA ALA A 203 4.44 7.11 3.22
C ALA A 203 3.67 6.01 2.45
N VAL A 204 4.19 4.78 2.36
CA VAL A 204 3.42 3.58 1.92
C VAL A 204 3.73 2.33 2.75
N LYS A 205 4.42 2.48 3.89
CA LYS A 205 4.75 1.35 4.77
C LYS A 205 3.49 0.67 5.30
N GLY A 206 2.50 1.48 5.67
CA GLY A 206 1.20 1.02 6.16
C GLY A 206 0.37 0.39 5.06
N ASP A 207 0.34 0.99 3.87
CA ASP A 207 -0.30 0.42 2.68
C ASP A 207 0.22 -1.01 2.43
N VAL A 208 1.54 -1.16 2.38
CA VAL A 208 2.20 -2.45 2.16
C VAL A 208 1.82 -3.45 3.25
N ALA A 209 1.88 -3.05 4.52
CA ALA A 209 1.49 -3.90 5.63
C ALA A 209 0.04 -4.40 5.50
N ARG A 210 -0.91 -3.50 5.22
CA ARG A 210 -2.34 -3.85 5.07
C ARG A 210 -2.62 -4.71 3.85
N MET A 211 -1.88 -4.54 2.75
CA MET A 211 -1.94 -5.45 1.61
C MET A 211 -1.42 -6.85 1.96
N MET A 212 -0.33 -6.95 2.72
CA MET A 212 0.23 -8.23 3.17
C MET A 212 -0.71 -8.96 4.14
N PHE A 213 -1.26 -8.26 5.14
CA PHE A 213 -2.27 -8.82 6.07
C PHE A 213 -3.51 -9.31 5.34
N TYR A 214 -3.97 -8.55 4.34
CA TYR A 214 -5.08 -8.96 3.49
C TYR A 214 -4.77 -10.25 2.75
N MET A 215 -3.63 -10.35 2.07
CA MET A 215 -3.27 -11.54 1.30
C MET A 215 -3.20 -12.80 2.16
N ALA A 216 -2.56 -12.71 3.33
CA ALA A 216 -2.46 -13.82 4.27
C ALA A 216 -3.75 -14.16 5.02
N THR A 217 -4.77 -13.29 4.95
CA THR A 217 -6.11 -13.57 5.49
C THR A 217 -7.04 -14.09 4.40
N ARG A 218 -7.00 -13.49 3.21
CA ARG A 218 -7.84 -13.79 2.04
C ARG A 218 -7.59 -15.19 1.49
N TYR A 219 -6.34 -15.63 1.51
CA TYR A 219 -5.88 -16.88 0.90
C TYR A 219 -5.39 -17.93 1.91
N GLU A 220 -5.66 -17.74 3.20
CA GLU A 220 -5.43 -18.76 4.22
C GLU A 220 -6.28 -20.01 3.95
N GLY A 221 -5.69 -21.19 4.14
CA GLY A 221 -6.35 -22.50 4.04
C GLY A 221 -6.58 -23.00 2.61
N LYS A 222 -6.03 -22.29 1.61
CA LYS A 222 -6.29 -22.45 0.17
C LYS A 222 -7.74 -22.09 -0.15
N ASP A 223 -7.94 -21.13 -1.06
CA ASP A 223 -9.28 -20.75 -1.51
C ASP A 223 -9.96 -21.97 -2.16
N ASN A 224 -10.88 -22.62 -1.44
CA ASN A 224 -11.55 -23.84 -1.90
C ASN A 224 -12.30 -23.63 -3.24
N SER A 225 -12.57 -22.38 -3.64
CA SER A 225 -13.18 -22.05 -4.92
C SER A 225 -12.20 -22.02 -6.10
N ASP A 226 -10.88 -22.00 -5.85
CA ASP A 226 -9.85 -22.05 -6.89
C ASP A 226 -8.57 -22.78 -6.41
N PRO A 227 -8.34 -24.04 -6.84
CA PRO A 227 -7.20 -24.84 -6.44
C PRO A 227 -5.85 -24.30 -6.97
N ALA A 228 -5.85 -23.27 -7.83
CA ALA A 228 -4.63 -22.59 -8.24
C ALA A 228 -4.13 -21.59 -7.19
N ASN A 229 -4.93 -21.24 -6.18
CA ASN A 229 -4.50 -20.39 -5.08
C ASN A 229 -3.73 -21.22 -4.02
N PRO A 230 -2.52 -20.79 -3.64
CA PRO A 230 -1.77 -21.37 -2.54
C PRO A 230 -2.34 -20.92 -1.19
N ASP A 231 -1.83 -21.56 -0.13
CA ASP A 231 -2.09 -21.16 1.25
C ASP A 231 -1.10 -20.07 1.65
N LEU A 232 -1.56 -18.82 1.73
CA LEU A 232 -0.67 -17.69 2.04
C LEU A 232 -0.66 -17.38 3.52
N GLU A 233 0.54 -17.28 4.08
CA GLU A 233 0.76 -17.03 5.51
C GLU A 233 1.80 -15.91 5.70
N LEU A 234 1.77 -15.23 6.85
CA LEU A 234 2.86 -14.36 7.29
C LEU A 234 3.66 -15.03 8.39
N VAL A 235 4.97 -14.79 8.39
CA VAL A 235 5.91 -15.37 9.35
C VAL A 235 6.63 -14.28 10.16
N PRO A 236 7.21 -14.62 11.33
CA PRO A 236 7.88 -13.63 12.18
C PRO A 236 9.25 -13.17 11.69
N ALA A 237 9.82 -13.83 10.68
CA ALA A 237 11.11 -13.47 10.09
C ALA A 237 11.10 -13.79 8.61
N VAL A 238 11.93 -13.08 7.84
CA VAL A 238 12.16 -13.38 6.43
C VAL A 238 12.71 -14.80 6.30
N THR A 239 12.04 -15.64 5.51
CA THR A 239 12.42 -17.07 5.37
C THR A 239 12.66 -17.52 3.95
N ASN A 240 12.25 -16.75 2.93
CA ASN A 240 12.25 -17.12 1.52
C ASN A 240 11.64 -18.52 1.30
N ASN A 241 10.54 -18.80 2.01
CA ASN A 241 9.92 -20.13 2.09
C ASN A 241 8.68 -20.24 1.18
N GLY A 242 8.58 -19.38 0.18
CA GLY A 242 7.53 -19.42 -0.79
C GLY A 242 6.23 -18.82 -0.27
N THR A 243 5.31 -19.65 0.23
CA THR A 243 3.95 -19.21 0.56
C THR A 243 3.83 -18.50 1.91
N ALA A 244 4.88 -18.53 2.72
CA ALA A 244 4.96 -17.87 4.01
C ALA A 244 6.00 -16.73 3.95
N LEU A 245 5.55 -15.48 4.03
CA LEU A 245 6.40 -14.31 3.74
C LEU A 245 6.41 -13.24 4.84
N GLY A 246 7.47 -12.45 4.83
CA GLY A 246 7.60 -11.18 5.52
C GLY A 246 8.09 -11.31 6.96
N ASN A 247 8.25 -10.15 7.59
CA ASN A 247 8.45 -10.02 9.01
C ASN A 247 7.18 -9.40 9.61
N VAL A 248 6.27 -10.25 10.10
CA VAL A 248 4.93 -9.82 10.58
C VAL A 248 5.02 -8.73 11.64
N CYS A 249 6.11 -8.68 12.41
CA CYS A 249 6.31 -7.68 13.45
C CYS A 249 6.66 -6.31 12.88
N VAL A 250 7.49 -6.28 11.85
CA VAL A 250 7.80 -5.05 11.12
C VAL A 250 6.57 -4.56 10.36
N LEU A 251 5.76 -5.45 9.78
CA LEU A 251 4.50 -5.06 9.16
C LEU A 251 3.51 -4.45 10.18
N LEU A 252 3.41 -5.01 11.39
CA LEU A 252 2.58 -4.43 12.46
C LEU A 252 3.10 -3.06 12.91
N GLU A 253 4.41 -2.90 13.01
CA GLU A 253 5.04 -1.61 13.29
C GLU A 253 4.71 -0.59 12.21
N TRP A 254 4.89 -0.94 10.94
CA TRP A 254 4.58 -0.09 9.78
C TRP A 254 3.11 0.30 9.71
N ASN A 255 2.19 -0.61 9.99
CA ASN A 255 0.76 -0.31 10.06
C ASN A 255 0.41 0.76 11.12
N ASN A 256 1.19 0.83 12.21
CA ASN A 256 1.01 1.86 13.24
C ASN A 256 1.74 3.18 12.90
N GLN A 257 2.88 3.11 12.23
CA GLN A 257 3.68 4.27 11.85
C GLN A 257 3.07 5.06 10.68
N ASP A 258 2.39 4.37 9.77
CA ASP A 258 1.74 4.93 8.59
C ASP A 258 0.22 4.60 8.61
N PRO A 259 -0.58 5.44 9.30
CA PRO A 259 -2.02 5.28 9.37
C PRO A 259 -2.66 5.36 7.98
N VAL A 260 -3.82 4.71 7.83
CA VAL A 260 -4.63 4.81 6.60
C VAL A 260 -4.88 6.28 6.27
N ASP A 261 -4.61 6.65 5.02
CA ASP A 261 -4.91 7.97 4.49
C ASP A 261 -6.15 7.93 3.57
N ASN A 262 -6.56 9.11 3.07
CA ASN A 262 -7.72 9.21 2.18
C ASN A 262 -7.50 8.48 0.85
N PHE A 263 -6.27 8.46 0.33
CA PHE A 263 -6.00 7.82 -0.96
C PHE A 263 -6.23 6.30 -0.84
N GLU A 264 -5.67 5.68 0.20
CA GLU A 264 -5.83 4.24 0.45
C GLU A 264 -7.29 3.87 0.79
N PHE A 265 -7.99 4.69 1.58
CA PHE A 265 -9.39 4.43 1.92
C PHE A 265 -10.32 4.51 0.69
N GLU A 266 -10.15 5.53 -0.15
CA GLU A 266 -10.91 5.65 -1.40
C GLU A 266 -10.54 4.54 -2.39
N ARG A 267 -9.25 4.17 -2.44
CA ARG A 267 -8.79 3.02 -3.21
C ARG A 267 -9.55 1.75 -2.80
N ASN A 268 -9.64 1.45 -1.50
CA ASN A 268 -10.38 0.30 -0.99
C ASN A 268 -11.87 0.31 -1.41
N ALA A 269 -12.51 1.49 -1.37
CA ALA A 269 -13.89 1.64 -1.83
C ALA A 269 -14.07 1.45 -3.34
N LYS A 270 -13.11 1.92 -4.16
CA LYS A 270 -13.10 1.67 -5.61
C LYS A 270 -12.92 0.18 -5.91
N ILE A 271 -12.03 -0.51 -5.19
CA ILE A 271 -11.80 -1.94 -5.38
C ILE A 271 -13.05 -2.74 -5.05
N GLN A 272 -13.77 -2.41 -3.98
CA GLN A 272 -15.04 -3.06 -3.67
C GLN A 272 -16.04 -2.99 -4.83
N LYS A 273 -16.12 -1.85 -5.54
CA LYS A 273 -17.00 -1.69 -6.70
C LYS A 273 -16.57 -2.56 -7.89
N ILE A 274 -15.28 -2.88 -8.01
CA ILE A 274 -14.69 -3.63 -9.13
C ILE A 274 -14.67 -5.14 -8.83
N GLN A 275 -14.14 -5.54 -7.67
CA GLN A 275 -13.94 -6.94 -7.28
C GLN A 275 -14.95 -7.48 -6.28
N GLY A 276 -15.76 -6.63 -5.64
CA GLY A 276 -16.83 -7.02 -4.74
C GLY A 276 -16.45 -7.09 -3.25
N ASN A 277 -15.16 -7.06 -2.91
CA ASN A 277 -14.68 -7.10 -1.53
C ASN A 277 -13.82 -5.91 -1.11
N ARG A 278 -13.70 -5.74 0.21
CA ARG A 278 -12.89 -4.72 0.87
C ARG A 278 -11.71 -5.34 1.58
N ASN A 279 -10.61 -4.59 1.71
CA ASN A 279 -9.50 -4.92 2.60
C ASN A 279 -9.89 -4.54 4.05
N PRO A 280 -10.09 -5.52 4.96
CA PRO A 280 -10.50 -5.26 6.33
C PRO A 280 -9.46 -4.46 7.12
N PHE A 281 -8.19 -4.55 6.74
CA PHE A 281 -7.10 -3.87 7.43
C PHE A 281 -6.99 -2.40 7.02
N VAL A 282 -7.57 -2.00 5.88
CA VAL A 282 -7.75 -0.57 5.53
C VAL A 282 -8.94 0.01 6.29
N ASP A 283 -10.05 -0.73 6.36
CA ASP A 283 -11.24 -0.25 7.07
C ASP A 283 -11.06 -0.28 8.60
N ASN A 284 -10.29 -1.24 9.11
CA ASN A 284 -10.12 -1.49 10.53
C ASN A 284 -8.65 -1.88 10.84
N PRO A 285 -7.69 -0.92 10.79
CA PRO A 285 -6.26 -1.24 10.92
C PRO A 285 -5.87 -1.92 12.24
N HIS A 286 -6.64 -1.69 13.31
CA HIS A 286 -6.44 -2.29 14.62
C HIS A 286 -6.71 -3.81 14.65
N TRP A 287 -7.42 -4.35 13.67
CA TRP A 287 -7.62 -5.80 13.54
C TRP A 287 -6.33 -6.55 13.20
N ALA A 288 -5.37 -5.90 12.54
CA ALA A 288 -4.06 -6.50 12.29
C ALA A 288 -3.37 -6.89 13.61
N GLU A 289 -3.34 -5.96 14.58
CA GLU A 289 -2.76 -6.23 15.90
C GLU A 289 -3.49 -7.38 16.62
N SER A 290 -4.83 -7.39 16.56
CA SER A 290 -5.65 -8.45 17.18
C SER A 290 -5.36 -9.85 16.64
N ILE A 291 -5.04 -9.95 15.35
CA ILE A 291 -4.83 -11.24 14.65
C ILE A 291 -3.36 -11.69 14.74
N PHE A 292 -2.42 -10.81 14.42
CA PHE A 292 -1.04 -11.19 14.11
C PHE A 292 -0.04 -10.94 15.26
N ARG A 293 -0.38 -10.14 16.27
CA ARG A 293 0.55 -9.80 17.38
C ARG A 293 1.07 -11.04 18.11
N LYS A 294 0.30 -12.13 18.15
CA LYS A 294 0.69 -13.40 18.78
C LYS A 294 1.92 -14.04 18.15
N ASP A 295 2.18 -13.76 16.88
CA ASP A 295 3.30 -14.35 16.13
C ASP A 295 4.60 -13.55 16.37
N CYS A 296 4.49 -12.37 16.97
CA CYS A 296 5.61 -11.54 17.40
C CYS A 296 6.07 -11.90 18.82
N THR A 297 6.73 -13.04 18.97
CA THR A 297 7.43 -13.37 20.21
C THR A 297 8.78 -12.67 20.25
N GLN A 298 8.97 -11.88 21.32
CA GLN A 298 10.21 -11.18 21.66
C GLN A 298 11.41 -12.12 21.80
#